data_AF-A0A5K0VV32-F1
#
_entry.id   AF-A0A5K0VV32-F1
#
_cell.length_a   1.000
_cell.length_b   1.000
_cell.length_c   1.000
_cell.angle_alpha   90.00
_cell.angle_beta   90.00
_cell.angle_gamma   90.00
#
_symmetry.space_group_name_H-M   'P 1'
#
loop_
_entity.id
_entity.type
_entity.pdbx_description
1 polymer ?
#
loop_
_entity_poly.entity_id
_entity_poly.type
_entity_poly.pdbx_seq_one_letter_code
_entity_poly.pdbx_strand_id
1 'polypeptide(L)' 'MAGVIVVFDFDKTIIDVDSDDWVIDGLGLTERFNELLHTMPWNCLMVGLLL' A
#
# COMPACT_ATOMS: atom_id res chain seq x y z
N MET A 1 15.94 8.26 -30.93
CA MET A 1 16.16 7.10 -30.04
C MET A 1 15.15 7.20 -28.91
N ALA A 2 14.40 6.15 -28.61
CA ALA A 2 13.59 6.12 -27.40
C ALA A 2 14.48 5.76 -26.21
N GLY A 3 14.50 6.59 -25.17
CA GLY A 3 15.22 6.30 -23.93
C GLY A 3 14.50 5.21 -23.13
N VAL A 4 15.25 4.47 -22.31
CA VAL A 4 14.67 3.53 -21.34
C VAL A 4 14.14 4.34 -20.15
N ILE A 5 12.88 4.10 -19.78
CA ILE A 5 12.27 4.66 -18.56
C ILE A 5 12.06 3.49 -17.60
N VAL A 6 12.55 3.66 -16.37
CA VAL A 6 12.32 2.71 -15.28
C VAL A 6 11.35 3.38 -14.30
N VAL A 7 10.31 2.67 -13.92
CA VAL A 7 9.32 3.11 -12.92
C VAL A 7 9.42 2.17 -11.74
N PHE A 8 9.59 2.73 -10.57
CA PHE A 8 9.60 1.99 -9.31
C PHE A 8 8.31 2.29 -8.56
N ASP A 9 7.76 1.25 -7.95
CA ASP A 9 6.75 1.42 -6.91
C ASP A 9 7.38 2.09 -5.68
N PHE A 10 6.55 2.65 -4.80
CA PHE A 10 7.04 3.38 -3.62
C PHE A 10 7.17 2.46 -2.41
N ASP A 11 6.04 1.91 -1.96
CA ASP A 11 5.96 1.04 -0.78
C ASP A 11 6.76 -0.25 -1.00
N LYS A 12 7.52 -0.65 0.01
CA LYS A 12 8.37 -1.87 -0.02
C LYS A 12 9.35 -2.00 -1.20
N THR A 13 9.51 -0.95 -2.02
CA THR A 13 10.44 -0.89 -3.16
C THR A 13 11.44 0.25 -3.02
N ILE A 14 10.97 1.49 -2.81
CA ILE A 14 11.81 2.66 -2.52
C ILE A 14 12.01 2.80 -1.00
N ILE A 15 10.98 2.49 -0.21
CA ILE A 15 11.01 2.53 1.26
C ILE A 15 10.72 1.14 1.85
N ASP A 16 11.21 0.86 3.06
CA ASP A 16 11.06 -0.45 3.73
C ASP A 16 9.85 -0.51 4.68
N VAL A 17 8.79 0.22 4.35
CA VAL A 17 7.52 0.27 5.10
C VAL A 17 6.35 0.47 4.13
N ASP A 18 5.12 0.28 4.62
CA ASP A 18 3.91 0.65 3.89
C ASP A 18 3.50 2.07 4.31
N SER A 19 3.29 2.97 3.34
CA SER A 19 2.99 4.38 3.60
C SER A 19 1.55 4.65 4.02
N ASP A 20 0.64 3.70 3.81
CA ASP A 20 -0.72 3.75 4.32
C ASP A 20 -0.77 3.74 5.85
N ASP A 21 0.12 3.00 6.52
CA ASP A 21 0.27 3.03 7.99
C ASP A 21 0.42 4.47 8.51
N TRP A 22 1.25 5.28 7.86
CA TRP A 22 1.46 6.68 8.26
C TRP A 22 0.20 7.53 8.11
N VAL A 23 -0.58 7.29 7.05
CA VAL A 23 -1.83 8.01 6.80
C VAL A 23 -2.91 7.59 7.80
N ILE A 24 -3.01 6.28 8.06
CA ILE A 24 -3.97 5.70 8.99
C ILE A 24 -3.71 6.20 10.41
N ASP A 25 -2.45 6.17 10.85
CA ASP A 25 -2.03 6.64 12.17
C ASP A 25 -2.23 8.16 12.30
N GLY A 26 -1.87 8.92 11.26
CA GLY A 26 -2.04 10.38 11.24
C GLY A 26 -3.51 10.81 11.36
N LEU A 27 -4.45 9.97 10.93
CA LEU A 27 -5.89 10.22 11.04
C LEU A 27 -6.55 9.56 12.26
N GLY A 28 -5.81 8.74 13.01
CA GLY A 28 -6.35 7.96 14.12
C GLY A 28 -7.43 6.95 13.69
N LEU A 29 -7.29 6.38 12.49
CA LEU A 29 -8.31 5.52 11.87
C LEU A 29 -8.01 4.03 11.94
N THR A 30 -6.98 3.61 12.69
CA THR A 30 -6.48 2.22 12.71
C THR A 30 -7.58 1.17 12.88
N GLU A 31 -8.47 1.33 13.87
CA GLU A 31 -9.57 0.37 14.10
C GLU A 31 -10.56 0.33 12.93
N ARG A 32 -11.00 1.50 12.44
CA ARG A 32 -11.95 1.58 11.33
C ARG A 32 -11.36 1.08 10.01
N PHE A 33 -10.08 1.33 9.79
CA PHE A 33 -9.38 0.82 8.62
C PHE A 33 -9.34 -0.71 8.63
N ASN A 34 -9.00 -1.33 9.77
CA ASN A 34 -8.97 -2.79 9.91
C ASN A 34 -10.34 -3.44 9.67
N GLU A 35 -11.44 -2.82 10.12
CA GLU A 35 -12.80 -3.29 9.83
C GLU A 35 -13.11 -3.24 8.32
N LEU A 36 -12.72 -2.15 7.66
CA LEU A 36 -13.02 -1.91 6.24
C LEU A 36 -12.09 -2.69 5.30
N LEU A 37 -10.88 -3.03 5.74
CA LEU A 37 -9.87 -3.75 4.95
C LEU A 37 -10.45 -5.01 4.29
N HIS A 38 -11.27 -5.75 5.04
CA HIS A 38 -11.90 -6.99 4.58
C HIS A 38 -13.10 -6.79 3.63
N THR A 39 -13.57 -5.54 3.49
CA THR A 39 -14.66 -5.18 2.59
C THR A 39 -14.17 -4.59 1.26
N MET A 40 -12.88 -4.29 1.15
CA MET A 40 -12.29 -3.71 -0.05
C MET A 40 -11.95 -4.80 -1.08
N PRO A 41 -12.61 -4.83 -2.26
CA PRO A 41 -12.54 -5.97 -3.19
C PRO A 41 -11.16 -6.21 -3.82
N TRP A 42 -10.24 -5.24 -3.73
CA TRP A 42 -8.91 -5.32 -4.32
C TRP A 42 -7.78 -5.52 -3.29
N ASN A 43 -8.08 -5.43 -1.98
CA ASN A 43 -7.06 -5.62 -0.95
C ASN A 43 -6.61 -7.08 -0.83
N CYS A 44 -7.49 -8.05 -1.09
CA CYS A 44 -7.08 -9.46 -1.10
C CYS A 44 -6.03 -9.74 -2.19
N LEU A 45 -6.08 -9.03 -3.33
CA LEU A 45 -5.09 -9.16 -4.41
C LEU A 45 -3.77 -8.47 -4.06
N MET A 46 -3.82 -7.28 -3.43
CA MET A 46 -2.63 -6.59 -2.92
C MET A 46 -1.91 -7.42 -1.84
N VAL A 47 -2.64 -7.91 -0.83
CA VAL A 47 -2.09 -8.78 0.23
C VAL A 47 -1.51 -10.08 -0.33
N GLY A 48 -2.15 -10.69 -1.33
CA GLY A 48 -1.68 -11.93 -1.94
C GLY A 48 -0.50 -11.77 -2.90
N LEU A 49 -0.18 -10.54 -3.34
CA LEU A 49 0.99 -10.24 -4.16
C LEU A 49 2.19 -9.74 -3.34
N LEU A 50 1.94 -9.24 -2.12
CA LEU A 50 2.95 -8.72 -1.19
C LEU A 50 3.51 -9.76 -0.20
N LEU A 51 2.93 -10.97 -0.15
CA LEU A 51 3.45 -12.14 0.58
C LEU A 51 4.17 -13.12 -0.35
#